data_AF-A0A242CK10-F1
#
_entry.id   AF-A0A242CK10-F1
#
_cell.length_a   1.000
_cell.length_b   1.000
_cell.length_c   1.000
_cell.angle_alpha   90.00
_cell.angle_beta   90.00
_cell.angle_gamma   90.00
#
_symmetry.space_group_name_H-M   'P 1'
#
loop_
_entity.id
_entity.type
_entity.pdbx_description
1 polymer ?
#
loop_
_entity_poly.entity_id
_entity_poly.type
_entity_poly.pdbx_seq_one_letter_code
_entity_poly.pdbx_strand_id
1 'polypeptide(L)'
;MKELKTILVALLLVVVLVGCGSKKEAEPDYTEAQAEKALNAGDDLEGKTVKIKVLEYVPNGPLGYTIQAGEHLNFISSDNPKVKKGDELVVKIKKVESALGSFIISYDKA
;
A
#
# COMPACT_ATOMS: atom_id res chain seq x y z
N MET A 1 49.32 15.15 41.37
CA MET A 1 47.84 15.18 41.46
C MET A 1 47.36 16.45 40.80
N LYS A 2 46.27 16.38 40.03
CA LYS A 2 45.75 17.36 39.05
C LYS A 2 46.51 17.35 37.72
N GLU A 3 45.81 17.72 36.66
CA GLU A 3 46.18 17.63 35.23
C GLU A 3 45.89 16.32 34.47
N LEU A 4 45.29 15.30 35.10
CA LEU A 4 44.75 14.11 34.38
C LEU A 4 43.20 14.10 34.32
N LYS A 5 42.55 15.26 34.17
CA LYS A 5 41.07 15.34 34.15
C LYS A 5 40.45 16.06 32.96
N THR A 6 41.24 16.41 31.95
CA THR A 6 40.72 17.21 30.81
C THR A 6 40.75 16.45 29.48
N ILE A 7 40.82 15.12 29.52
CA ILE A 7 40.77 14.24 28.34
C ILE A 7 39.60 13.27 28.51
N LEU A 8 38.35 13.75 28.50
CA LEU A 8 37.19 12.86 28.33
C LEU A 8 35.87 13.51 27.90
N VAL A 9 35.87 14.78 27.47
CA VAL A 9 34.61 15.48 27.14
C VAL A 9 34.52 15.93 25.68
N ALA A 10 35.62 15.87 24.91
CA ALA A 10 35.62 16.31 23.51
C ALA A 10 35.42 15.19 22.48
N LEU A 11 35.17 13.94 22.91
CA LEU A 11 35.03 12.77 22.02
C LEU A 11 33.61 12.18 22.01
N LEU A 12 32.60 13.04 22.08
CA LEU A 12 31.19 12.63 22.10
C LEU A 12 30.31 13.48 21.16
N LEU A 13 30.91 13.95 20.07
CA LEU A 13 30.22 14.66 18.97
C LEU A 13 30.27 13.90 17.65
N VAL A 14 30.57 12.61 17.68
CA VAL A 14 30.22 11.67 16.60
C VAL A 14 28.86 11.06 16.94
N VAL A 15 27.83 11.91 17.01
CA VAL A 15 26.45 11.39 16.93
C VAL A 15 26.26 11.00 15.48
N VAL A 16 26.42 9.70 15.31
CA VAL A 16 26.26 8.94 14.10
C VAL A 16 24.90 9.30 13.48
N LEU A 17 24.92 10.06 12.37
CA LEU A 17 23.80 10.12 11.43
C LEU A 17 23.72 8.75 10.71
N VAL A 18 23.44 7.68 11.45
CA VAL A 18 23.03 6.41 10.83
C VAL A 18 21.64 6.67 10.29
N GLY A 19 21.54 6.59 8.97
CA GLY A 19 20.43 7.10 8.19
C GLY A 19 19.06 6.68 8.73
N CYS A 20 18.16 7.66 8.77
CA CYS A 20 16.82 7.41 8.28
C CYS A 20 16.96 7.05 6.80
N GLY A 21 17.28 5.79 6.53
CA GLY A 21 16.98 5.21 5.24
C GLY A 21 15.48 5.37 5.09
N SER A 22 15.06 6.37 4.31
CA SER A 22 13.75 6.36 3.69
C SER A 22 13.68 4.98 3.06
N LYS A 23 12.95 4.04 3.68
CA LYS A 23 12.62 2.78 3.05
C LYS A 23 11.98 3.22 1.75
N LYS A 24 12.70 3.07 0.64
CA LYS A 24 12.16 3.34 -0.67
C LYS A 24 11.06 2.30 -0.78
N GLU A 25 9.82 2.70 -0.51
CA GLU A 25 8.66 1.84 -0.73
C GLU A 25 8.81 1.36 -2.17
N ALA A 26 8.85 0.04 -2.33
CA ALA A 26 9.01 -0.55 -3.65
C ALA A 26 7.91 0.04 -4.54
N GLU A 27 8.28 0.44 -5.77
CA GLU A 27 7.28 0.91 -6.71
C GLU A 27 6.24 -0.21 -6.91
N PRO A 28 4.94 0.12 -6.95
CA PRO A 28 3.89 -0.86 -7.14
C PRO A 28 4.08 -1.55 -8.50
N ASP A 29 3.77 -2.85 -8.56
CA ASP A 29 3.86 -3.61 -9.81
C ASP A 29 2.93 -3.03 -10.90
N TYR A 30 1.77 -2.50 -10.50
CA TYR A 30 0.77 -1.93 -11.39
C TYR A 30 0.17 -0.61 -10.84
N THR A 31 -0.24 0.25 -11.75
CA THR A 31 -1.33 1.23 -11.50
C THR A 31 -2.70 0.57 -11.66
N GLU A 32 -3.76 1.16 -11.13
CA GLU A 32 -5.13 0.66 -11.30
C GLU A 32 -5.52 0.43 -12.76
N ALA A 33 -5.16 1.35 -13.68
CA ALA A 33 -5.45 1.21 -15.10
C ALA A 33 -4.69 0.05 -15.76
N GLN A 34 -3.44 -0.20 -15.34
CA GLN A 34 -2.67 -1.34 -15.83
C GLN A 34 -3.21 -2.66 -15.27
N ALA A 35 -3.59 -2.68 -13.99
CA ALA A 35 -4.18 -3.85 -13.36
C ALA A 35 -5.51 -4.22 -14.05
N GLU A 36 -6.38 -3.25 -14.28
CA GLU A 36 -7.65 -3.48 -14.99
C GLU A 36 -7.44 -4.00 -16.41
N LYS A 37 -6.49 -3.43 -17.16
CA LYS A 37 -6.14 -3.93 -18.49
C LYS A 37 -5.63 -5.37 -18.45
N ALA A 38 -4.77 -5.71 -17.48
CA ALA A 38 -4.21 -7.05 -17.33
C ALA A 38 -5.29 -8.07 -16.94
N LEU A 39 -6.17 -7.73 -15.99
CA LEU A 39 -7.29 -8.59 -15.61
C LEU A 39 -8.27 -8.81 -16.77
N ASN A 40 -8.55 -7.78 -17.57
CA ASN A 40 -9.34 -7.91 -18.80
C ASN A 40 -8.67 -8.78 -19.87
N ALA A 41 -7.34 -8.86 -19.88
CA ALA A 41 -6.59 -9.76 -20.75
C ALA A 41 -6.55 -11.21 -20.23
N GLY A 42 -7.05 -11.45 -19.01
CA GLY A 42 -7.04 -12.76 -18.36
C GLY A 42 -5.76 -13.06 -17.56
N ASP A 43 -4.94 -12.05 -17.28
CA ASP A 43 -3.74 -12.22 -16.46
C ASP A 43 -4.09 -12.48 -14.99
N ASP A 44 -3.30 -13.32 -14.33
CA ASP A 44 -3.35 -13.52 -12.89
C ASP A 44 -2.47 -12.48 -12.18
N LEU A 45 -3.10 -11.70 -11.28
CA LEU A 45 -2.43 -10.66 -10.51
C LEU A 45 -2.31 -11.00 -9.01
N GLU A 46 -2.60 -12.23 -8.59
CA GLU A 46 -2.39 -12.64 -7.21
C GLU A 46 -0.94 -12.41 -6.74
N GLY A 47 -0.78 -11.85 -5.54
CA GLY A 47 0.50 -11.47 -4.95
C GLY A 47 1.11 -10.17 -5.47
N LYS A 48 0.56 -9.58 -6.54
CA LYS A 48 1.03 -8.30 -7.11
C LYS A 48 0.53 -7.11 -6.32
N THR A 49 1.33 -6.04 -6.35
CA THR A 49 1.00 -4.76 -5.74
C THR A 49 0.39 -3.81 -6.75
N VAL A 50 -0.68 -3.13 -6.35
CA VAL A 50 -1.39 -2.17 -7.20
C VAL A 50 -1.55 -0.86 -6.46
N LYS A 51 -1.16 0.24 -7.10
CA LYS A 51 -1.52 1.58 -6.65
C LYS A 51 -2.90 1.94 -7.18
N ILE A 52 -3.80 2.25 -6.26
CA ILE A 52 -5.19 2.59 -6.54
C ILE A 52 -5.57 3.94 -5.95
N LYS A 53 -6.55 4.58 -6.57
CA LYS A 53 -7.22 5.77 -6.05
C LYS A 53 -8.66 5.43 -5.70
N VAL A 54 -9.09 5.83 -4.51
CA VAL A 54 -10.47 5.59 -4.04
C VAL A 54 -11.42 6.49 -4.83
N LEU A 55 -12.17 5.93 -5.77
CA LEU A 55 -13.21 6.65 -6.52
C LEU A 55 -14.53 6.68 -5.75
N GLU A 56 -14.85 5.56 -5.09
CA GLU A 56 -15.97 5.42 -4.18
C GLU A 56 -15.60 4.48 -3.03
N TYR A 57 -16.18 4.73 -1.86
CA TYR A 57 -16.04 3.90 -0.68
C TYR A 57 -17.42 3.56 -0.15
N VAL A 58 -17.76 2.28 -0.15
CA VAL A 58 -19.03 1.75 0.34
C VAL A 58 -18.76 0.96 1.63
N PRO A 59 -19.02 1.56 2.81
CA PRO A 59 -18.86 0.87 4.07
C PRO A 59 -20.02 -0.11 4.32
N ASN A 60 -19.73 -1.23 4.96
CA ASN A 60 -20.72 -2.20 5.44
C ASN A 60 -21.68 -2.72 4.35
N GLY A 61 -21.18 -2.98 3.14
CA GLY A 61 -21.94 -3.62 2.07
C GLY A 61 -22.07 -5.14 2.27
N PRO A 62 -22.83 -5.84 1.41
CA PRO A 62 -23.02 -7.30 1.50
C PRO A 62 -21.73 -8.12 1.42
N LEU A 63 -20.68 -7.56 0.80
CA LEU A 63 -19.36 -8.17 0.68
C LEU A 63 -18.36 -7.67 1.74
N GLY A 64 -18.76 -6.75 2.63
CA GLY A 64 -17.87 -6.05 3.56
C GLY A 64 -17.61 -4.60 3.15
N TYR A 65 -16.41 -4.11 3.40
CA TYR A 65 -15.99 -2.76 3.01
C TYR A 65 -15.46 -2.76 1.58
N THR A 66 -16.10 -2.01 0.69
CA THR A 66 -15.72 -1.95 -0.72
C THR A 66 -15.07 -0.62 -1.05
N ILE A 67 -13.89 -0.68 -1.66
CA ILE A 67 -13.25 0.44 -2.36
C ILE A 67 -13.43 0.20 -3.86
N GLN A 68 -14.11 1.12 -4.54
CA GLN A 68 -14.14 1.13 -6.00
C GLN A 68 -12.97 1.97 -6.53
N ALA A 69 -12.27 1.42 -7.50
CA ALA A 69 -11.14 2.03 -8.20
C ALA A 69 -11.21 1.61 -9.68
N GLY A 70 -10.53 2.37 -10.56
CA GLY A 70 -10.67 2.14 -12.01
C GLY A 70 -12.14 2.19 -12.48
N GLU A 71 -12.43 1.54 -13.61
CA GLU A 71 -13.80 1.47 -14.13
C GLU A 71 -14.59 0.30 -13.49
N HIS A 72 -13.92 -0.83 -13.24
CA HIS A 72 -14.56 -2.08 -12.84
C HIS A 72 -13.84 -2.84 -11.71
N LEU A 73 -12.98 -2.18 -10.92
CA LEU A 73 -12.25 -2.82 -9.81
C LEU A 73 -12.95 -2.58 -8.47
N ASN A 74 -13.23 -3.66 -7.74
CA ASN A 74 -13.89 -3.63 -6.44
C ASN A 74 -13.00 -4.31 -5.39
N PHE A 75 -12.28 -3.52 -4.61
CA PHE A 75 -11.38 -4.00 -3.56
C PHE A 75 -12.14 -4.19 -2.24
N ILE A 76 -12.22 -5.43 -1.79
CA ILE A 76 -13.03 -5.86 -0.65
C ILE A 76 -12.14 -6.13 0.57
N SER A 77 -12.54 -5.58 1.72
CA SER A 77 -11.92 -5.81 3.02
C SER A 77 -12.95 -6.24 4.06
N SER A 78 -12.57 -7.18 4.93
CA SER A 78 -13.36 -7.56 6.11
C SER A 78 -13.30 -6.51 7.22
N ASP A 79 -12.18 -5.80 7.32
CA ASP A 79 -11.96 -4.73 8.30
C ASP A 79 -12.05 -3.36 7.67
N ASN A 80 -12.44 -2.35 8.44
CA ASN A 80 -12.56 -0.99 7.96
C ASN A 80 -11.17 -0.45 7.54
N PRO A 81 -10.94 -0.15 6.24
CA PRO A 81 -9.63 0.33 5.77
C PRO A 81 -9.36 1.80 6.14
N LYS A 82 -10.34 2.51 6.71
CA LYS A 82 -10.26 3.93 7.13
C LYS A 82 -9.83 4.87 5.99
N VAL A 83 -10.42 4.68 4.81
CA VAL A 83 -10.19 5.51 3.62
C VAL A 83 -11.39 6.38 3.29
N LYS A 84 -11.17 7.38 2.46
CA LYS A 84 -12.22 8.22 1.85
C LYS A 84 -11.94 8.43 0.36
N LYS A 85 -12.96 8.90 -0.36
CA LYS A 85 -12.85 9.26 -1.78
C LYS A 85 -11.68 10.23 -2.02
N GLY A 86 -10.86 9.91 -3.01
CA GLY A 86 -9.68 10.67 -3.41
C GLY A 86 -8.37 10.21 -2.76
N ASP A 87 -8.41 9.36 -1.72
CA ASP A 87 -7.20 8.79 -1.13
C ASP A 87 -6.49 7.88 -2.15
N GLU A 88 -5.16 7.80 -2.06
CA GLU A 88 -4.34 6.85 -2.80
C GLU A 88 -3.75 5.83 -1.84
N LEU A 89 -3.69 4.56 -2.27
CA LEU A 89 -3.11 3.48 -1.49
C LEU A 89 -2.43 2.46 -2.41
N VAL A 90 -1.42 1.77 -1.87
CA VAL A 90 -0.84 0.57 -2.49
C VAL A 90 -1.36 -0.64 -1.74
N VAL A 91 -1.93 -1.58 -2.49
CA VAL A 91 -2.50 -2.82 -1.95
C VAL A 91 -1.84 -4.02 -2.60
N LYS A 92 -1.76 -5.15 -1.89
CA LYS A 92 -1.35 -6.43 -2.46
C LYS A 92 -2.59 -7.28 -2.74
N ILE A 93 -2.76 -7.70 -3.99
CA ILE A 93 -3.86 -8.58 -4.39
C ILE A 93 -3.67 -9.96 -3.76
N LYS A 94 -4.70 -10.47 -3.09
CA LYS A 94 -4.74 -11.83 -2.55
C LYS A 94 -5.48 -12.80 -3.45
N LYS A 95 -6.59 -12.33 -4.02
CA LYS A 95 -7.49 -13.12 -4.84
C LYS A 95 -8.29 -12.21 -5.75
N VAL A 96 -8.53 -12.66 -6.97
CA VAL A 96 -9.42 -11.99 -7.93
C VAL A 96 -10.52 -12.93 -8.36
N GLU A 97 -11.76 -12.45 -8.34
CA GLU A 97 -12.92 -13.14 -8.88
C GLU A 97 -13.62 -12.24 -9.90
N SER A 98 -13.92 -12.77 -11.09
CA SER A 98 -14.64 -12.05 -12.12
C SER A 98 -16.16 -12.25 -11.95
N ALA A 99 -16.92 -11.17 -11.92
CA ALA A 99 -18.37 -11.19 -11.81
C ALA A 99 -19.00 -10.09 -12.67
N LEU A 100 -19.88 -10.48 -13.61
CA LEU A 100 -20.68 -9.57 -14.45
C LEU A 100 -19.87 -8.46 -15.16
N GLY A 101 -18.66 -8.78 -15.63
CA GLY A 101 -17.78 -7.81 -16.30
C GLY A 101 -17.02 -6.89 -15.34
N SER A 102 -16.98 -7.21 -14.05
CA SER A 102 -16.17 -6.52 -13.04
C SER A 102 -15.32 -7.51 -12.25
N PHE A 103 -14.36 -6.97 -11.50
CA PHE A 103 -13.44 -7.75 -10.67
C PHE A 103 -13.70 -7.48 -9.19
N ILE A 104 -13.91 -8.55 -8.43
CA ILE A 104 -13.98 -8.55 -6.97
C ILE A 104 -12.62 -8.98 -6.45
N ILE A 105 -11.96 -8.12 -5.71
CA ILE A 105 -10.54 -8.25 -5.38
C ILE A 105 -10.38 -8.24 -3.86
N SER A 106 -9.92 -9.35 -3.30
CA SER A 106 -9.46 -9.37 -1.90
C SER A 106 -8.02 -8.89 -1.84
N TYR A 107 -7.67 -8.10 -0.82
CA TYR A 107 -6.33 -7.51 -0.72
C TYR A 107 -5.81 -7.48 0.72
N ASP A 108 -4.48 -7.39 0.84
CA ASP A 108 -3.80 -6.95 2.06
C ASP A 108 -3.27 -5.53 1.84
N LYS A 109 -3.14 -4.75 2.92
CA LYS A 109 -2.38 -3.51 2.87
C LYS A 109 -0.91 -3.84 2.59
N ALA A 110 -0.32 -3.21 1.57
CA ALA A 110 1.07 -3.44 1.18
C ALA A 110 2.07 -2.93 2.24
#